data_AF-A0A0N1G4S2-F1
#
_entry.id   AF-A0A0N1G4S2-F1
#
_cell.length_a   1.000
_cell.length_b   1.000
_cell.length_c   1.000
_cell.angle_alpha   90.00
_cell.angle_beta   90.00
_cell.angle_gamma   90.00
#
_symmetry.space_group_name_H-M   'P 1'
#
loop_
_entity.id
_entity.type
_entity.pdbx_description
1 polymer ?
#
loop_
_entity_poly.entity_id
_entity_poly.type
_entity_poly.pdbx_seq_one_letter_code
_entity_poly.pdbx_strand_id
1 'polypeptide(L)'
;MSSHRTPRRRRLVDRTRWVVVTLCTVLAVPTVLSVPAVASGSGDGLGKISVPTQQHAKLDDEITSQGAKKARAKVAAQKAANKKQAARADTEQTATWPKPGTATTPLPPSGKAKLTPGGLPVTVAAAGTKKPAAGTAHVQLLSRTRASAAGVNGLLLTASSTTPGKAQLALDYGKFASAYGGDWAGRLHLVTLPACALTTPNKAACRTQTPLASDNNATAQTVSATTELATTATVVALAATSGESTSGSGNYAASTLNASSTWEAGGSSGAFTWSYPMSTPSPAA
;
A
#
# COMPACT_ATOMS: atom_id res chain seq x y z
N MET A 1 28.10 75.99 -35.89
CA MET A 1 28.27 76.96 -37.00
C MET A 1 29.48 76.52 -37.80
N SER A 2 29.30 76.33 -39.12
CA SER A 2 30.33 76.28 -40.19
C SER A 2 31.55 75.36 -40.01
N SER A 3 32.09 74.64 -40.99
CA SER A 3 31.78 74.38 -42.40
C SER A 3 33.05 73.71 -42.95
N HIS A 4 32.92 72.59 -43.67
CA HIS A 4 33.76 72.16 -44.81
C HIS A 4 35.27 71.85 -44.56
N ARG A 5 36.00 71.05 -45.34
CA ARG A 5 35.80 70.15 -46.50
C ARG A 5 37.06 69.26 -46.61
N THR A 6 36.86 68.08 -47.21
CA THR A 6 37.71 67.05 -47.84
C THR A 6 38.99 67.49 -48.62
N PRO A 7 39.76 66.64 -49.38
CA PRO A 7 40.04 65.17 -49.39
C PRO A 7 41.54 64.80 -49.68
N ARG A 8 41.88 63.50 -49.86
CA ARG A 8 42.35 62.83 -51.11
C ARG A 8 43.42 61.72 -50.93
N ARG A 9 43.18 60.61 -51.65
CA ARG A 9 43.98 59.37 -51.83
C ARG A 9 45.33 59.58 -52.53
N ARG A 10 46.26 58.61 -52.37
CA ARG A 10 47.11 58.06 -53.45
C ARG A 10 47.54 56.60 -53.14
N ARG A 11 47.48 55.73 -54.16
CA ARG A 11 48.05 54.37 -54.23
C ARG A 11 49.36 54.44 -55.03
N LEU A 12 50.29 53.51 -54.79
CA LEU A 12 51.40 52.96 -55.63
C LEU A 12 51.89 51.72 -54.83
N VAL A 13 51.82 50.44 -55.23
CA VAL A 13 52.29 49.63 -56.40
C VAL A 13 53.81 49.44 -56.49
N ASP A 14 54.20 48.17 -56.30
CA ASP A 14 55.39 47.40 -56.75
C ASP A 14 56.81 47.73 -56.28
N ARG A 15 57.48 46.73 -55.66
CA ARG A 15 58.55 45.96 -56.31
C ARG A 15 59.20 44.88 -55.42
N THR A 16 59.34 43.73 -56.06
CA THR A 16 60.11 42.50 -55.81
C THR A 16 61.50 42.68 -55.20
N ARG A 17 61.87 41.82 -54.23
CA ARG A 17 63.22 41.25 -54.09
C ARG A 17 63.23 40.03 -53.15
N TRP A 18 63.61 38.89 -53.71
CA TRP A 18 63.89 37.63 -53.04
C TRP A 18 65.31 37.64 -52.47
N VAL A 19 65.48 37.37 -51.17
CA VAL A 19 66.66 36.69 -50.62
C VAL A 19 66.19 35.81 -49.46
N VAL A 20 66.48 34.51 -49.61
CA VAL A 20 66.21 33.42 -48.68
C VAL A 20 67.18 33.51 -47.50
N VAL A 21 66.67 33.54 -46.27
CA VAL A 21 67.42 33.22 -45.06
C VAL A 21 66.56 32.31 -44.19
N THR A 22 67.20 31.25 -43.71
CA THR A 22 66.71 29.97 -43.24
C THR A 22 65.80 30.04 -42.01
N LEU A 23 64.61 29.44 -42.11
CA LEU A 23 63.59 29.34 -41.07
C LEU A 23 63.69 27.98 -40.36
N CYS A 24 64.15 27.94 -39.11
CA CYS A 24 63.91 26.83 -38.19
C CYS A 24 62.82 27.24 -37.19
N THR A 25 61.56 27.03 -37.57
CA THR A 25 60.39 27.16 -36.68
C THR A 25 59.86 25.78 -36.36
N VAL A 26 59.98 25.38 -35.09
CA VAL A 26 59.27 24.24 -34.51
C VAL A 26 57.81 24.66 -34.31
N LEU A 27 56.93 24.18 -35.19
CA LEU A 27 55.48 24.38 -35.08
C LEU A 27 54.89 23.26 -34.21
N ALA A 28 54.51 23.63 -32.98
CA ALA A 28 53.63 22.82 -32.14
C ALA A 28 52.22 22.79 -32.77
N VAL A 29 51.82 21.63 -33.30
CA VAL A 29 50.45 21.37 -33.74
C VAL A 29 49.64 20.99 -32.50
N PRO A 30 48.56 21.71 -32.16
CA PRO A 30 47.63 21.26 -31.12
C PRO A 30 46.93 20.00 -31.62
N THR A 31 47.15 18.89 -30.93
CA THR A 31 46.41 17.64 -31.10
C THR A 31 44.94 17.88 -30.79
N VAL A 32 44.12 17.88 -31.83
CA VAL A 32 42.66 17.78 -31.69
C VAL A 32 42.39 16.40 -31.13
N LEU A 33 42.07 16.31 -29.84
CA LEU A 33 41.60 15.06 -29.22
C LEU A 33 40.27 14.69 -29.89
N SER A 34 40.38 13.81 -30.87
CA SER A 34 39.26 13.10 -31.46
C SER A 34 38.70 12.20 -30.38
N VAL A 35 37.49 12.48 -29.90
CA VAL A 35 36.76 11.56 -29.03
C VAL A 35 36.51 10.30 -29.88
N PRO A 36 37.01 9.11 -29.52
CA PRO A 36 36.63 7.91 -30.24
C PRO A 36 35.14 7.68 -29.99
N ALA A 37 34.34 7.77 -31.05
CA ALA A 37 33.02 7.19 -31.07
C ALA A 37 33.18 5.68 -30.86
N VAL A 38 32.87 5.21 -29.64
CA VAL A 38 32.78 3.78 -29.38
C VAL A 38 31.52 3.27 -30.06
N ALA A 39 31.70 2.73 -31.26
CA ALA A 39 30.70 1.90 -31.91
C ALA A 39 30.62 0.58 -31.14
N SER A 40 29.62 0.47 -30.27
CA SER A 40 29.26 -0.78 -29.61
C SER A 40 28.72 -1.75 -30.65
N GLY A 41 29.39 -2.87 -30.82
CA GLY A 41 28.92 -3.95 -31.69
C GLY A 41 29.42 -5.30 -31.22
N SER A 42 28.68 -5.94 -30.30
CA SER A 42 28.27 -7.34 -30.39
C SER A 42 27.58 -7.82 -29.10
N GLY A 43 26.29 -8.16 -29.21
CA GLY A 43 25.58 -9.02 -28.25
C GLY A 43 24.66 -8.31 -27.25
N ASP A 44 23.36 -8.58 -27.37
CA ASP A 44 22.28 -8.34 -26.39
C ASP A 44 21.72 -6.91 -26.21
N GLY A 45 20.63 -6.63 -26.94
CA GLY A 45 19.49 -5.82 -26.50
C GLY A 45 19.73 -4.33 -26.18
N LEU A 46 19.11 -3.44 -26.96
CA LEU A 46 19.05 -2.00 -26.68
C LEU A 46 18.51 -1.73 -25.25
N GLY A 47 19.34 -1.16 -24.38
CA GLY A 47 18.88 -0.50 -23.15
C GLY A 47 19.44 -0.98 -21.81
N LYS A 48 20.31 -2.00 -21.76
CA LYS A 48 21.04 -2.28 -20.51
C LYS A 48 22.30 -1.43 -20.44
N ILE A 49 22.27 -0.36 -19.64
CA ILE A 49 23.51 0.29 -19.20
C ILE A 49 24.34 -0.80 -18.52
N SER A 50 25.52 -1.10 -19.08
CA SER A 50 26.48 -2.02 -18.45
C SER A 50 26.95 -1.38 -17.15
N VAL A 51 26.25 -1.66 -16.05
CA VAL A 51 26.73 -1.32 -14.71
C VAL A 51 27.93 -2.22 -14.45
N PRO A 52 29.10 -1.66 -14.09
CA PRO A 52 30.22 -2.47 -13.64
C PRO A 52 29.73 -3.42 -12.54
N THR A 53 30.17 -4.68 -12.59
CA THR A 53 29.95 -5.61 -11.47
C THR A 53 30.41 -4.93 -10.20
N GLN A 54 29.49 -4.76 -9.23
CA GLN A 54 29.80 -4.17 -7.94
C GLN A 54 30.96 -4.96 -7.32
N GLN A 55 32.17 -4.41 -7.33
CA GLN A 55 33.31 -5.00 -6.65
C GLN A 55 33.11 -4.76 -5.15
N HIS A 56 32.40 -5.67 -4.49
CA HIS A 56 32.44 -5.74 -3.04
C HIS A 56 33.81 -6.28 -2.66
N ALA A 57 34.67 -5.40 -2.14
CA ALA A 57 35.83 -5.86 -1.38
C ALA A 57 35.28 -6.71 -0.23
N LYS A 58 35.58 -8.01 -0.23
CA LYS A 58 35.42 -8.80 0.98
C LYS A 58 36.37 -8.18 2.00
N LEU A 59 35.82 -7.51 3.01
CA LEU A 59 36.57 -7.29 4.23
C LEU A 59 36.65 -8.66 4.91
N ASP A 60 37.74 -9.37 4.66
CA ASP A 60 38.03 -10.64 5.33
C ASP A 60 38.43 -10.40 6.81
N ASP A 61 38.83 -9.17 7.15
CA ASP A 61 39.17 -8.76 8.51
C ASP A 61 37.94 -8.24 9.28
N GLU A 62 37.75 -8.78 10.48
CA GLU A 62 36.76 -8.28 11.42
C GLU A 62 37.04 -6.81 11.74
N ILE A 63 36.11 -5.90 11.43
CA ILE A 63 36.22 -4.51 11.86
C ILE A 63 36.16 -4.48 13.40
N THR A 64 37.30 -4.26 14.06
CA THR A 64 37.43 -4.24 15.53
C THR A 64 37.35 -2.82 16.12
N SER A 65 36.98 -1.82 15.32
CA SER A 65 36.87 -0.42 15.73
C SER A 65 35.97 -0.23 16.97
N GLN A 66 36.21 0.86 17.71
CA GLN A 66 35.47 1.14 18.95
C GLN A 66 33.95 1.15 18.71
N GLY A 67 33.25 0.24 19.39
CA GLY A 67 31.79 0.06 19.26
C GLY A 67 31.33 -1.12 18.40
N ALA A 68 32.20 -1.73 17.58
CA ALA A 68 31.83 -2.85 16.70
C ALA A 68 31.30 -4.07 17.49
N LYS A 69 31.96 -4.43 18.62
CA LYS A 69 31.50 -5.50 19.52
C LYS A 69 30.11 -5.23 20.11
N LYS A 70 29.84 -3.98 20.52
CA LYS A 70 28.54 -3.55 21.07
C LYS A 70 27.44 -3.58 20.00
N ALA A 71 27.76 -3.15 18.78
CA ALA A 71 26.85 -3.24 17.63
C ALA A 71 26.52 -4.69 17.26
N ARG A 72 27.53 -5.58 17.19
CA ARG A 72 27.34 -7.02 16.95
C ARG A 72 26.47 -7.67 18.03
N ALA A 73 26.70 -7.34 19.30
CA ALA A 73 25.87 -7.82 20.41
C ALA A 73 24.42 -7.33 20.29
N LYS A 74 24.18 -6.07 19.92
CA LYS A 74 22.83 -5.53 19.67
C LYS A 74 22.14 -6.24 18.51
N VAL A 75 22.83 -6.44 17.39
CA VAL A 75 22.30 -7.18 16.23
C VAL A 75 21.99 -8.63 16.60
N ALA A 76 22.86 -9.30 17.37
CA ALA A 76 22.61 -10.66 17.84
C ALA A 76 21.38 -10.74 18.74
N ALA A 77 21.22 -9.79 19.67
CA ALA A 77 20.04 -9.69 20.52
C ALA A 77 18.76 -9.43 19.71
N GLN A 78 18.80 -8.53 18.73
CA GLN A 78 17.68 -8.26 17.81
C GLN A 78 17.33 -9.49 16.97
N LYS A 79 18.33 -10.18 16.40
CA LYS A 79 18.11 -11.43 15.66
C LYS A 79 17.47 -12.50 16.55
N ALA A 80 17.93 -12.64 17.80
CA ALA A 80 17.34 -13.59 18.75
C ALA A 80 15.89 -13.22 19.09
N ALA A 81 15.60 -11.93 19.30
CA ALA A 81 14.23 -11.44 19.53
C ALA A 81 13.33 -11.70 18.31
N ASN A 82 13.79 -11.34 17.11
CA ASN A 82 13.07 -11.57 15.86
C ASN A 82 12.83 -13.07 15.61
N LYS A 83 13.81 -13.93 15.91
CA LYS A 83 13.64 -15.40 15.79
C LYS A 83 12.57 -15.92 16.75
N LYS A 84 12.57 -15.45 18.00
CA LYS A 84 11.51 -15.80 18.98
C LYS A 84 10.14 -15.32 18.53
N GLN A 85 10.07 -14.08 18.00
CA GLN A 85 8.84 -13.51 17.47
C GLN A 85 8.33 -14.31 16.26
N ALA A 86 9.20 -14.68 15.32
CA ALA A 86 8.85 -15.49 14.16
C ALA A 86 8.33 -16.88 14.58
N ALA A 87 9.03 -17.58 15.47
CA ALA A 87 8.58 -18.88 15.96
C ALA A 87 7.22 -18.80 16.66
N ARG A 88 6.96 -17.73 17.43
CA ARG A 88 5.65 -17.49 18.03
C ARG A 88 4.58 -17.27 16.95
N ALA A 89 4.86 -16.43 15.96
CA ALA A 89 3.93 -16.16 14.86
C ALA A 89 3.57 -17.44 14.09
N ASP A 90 4.56 -18.31 13.82
CA ASP A 90 4.34 -19.61 13.16
C ASP A 90 3.41 -20.50 13.99
N THR A 91 3.60 -20.57 15.31
CA THR A 91 2.73 -21.36 16.19
C THR A 91 1.31 -20.80 16.33
N GLU A 92 1.14 -19.49 16.19
CA GLU A 92 -0.15 -18.81 16.26
C GLU A 92 -0.90 -18.82 14.91
N GLN A 93 -0.25 -19.25 13.82
CA GLN A 93 -0.83 -19.33 12.47
C GLN A 93 -1.76 -20.54 12.29
N THR A 94 -2.69 -20.73 13.22
CA THR A 94 -3.74 -21.75 13.13
C THR A 94 -5.08 -21.07 12.84
N ALA A 95 -5.69 -21.45 11.71
CA ALA A 95 -6.97 -20.86 11.29
C ALA A 95 -7.99 -21.97 10.99
N THR A 96 -8.95 -22.13 11.90
CA THR A 96 -10.10 -23.03 11.72
C THR A 96 -11.28 -22.22 11.20
N TRP A 97 -11.52 -22.29 9.89
CA TRP A 97 -12.64 -21.59 9.26
C TRP A 97 -13.99 -22.26 9.61
N PRO A 98 -15.04 -21.49 9.92
CA PRO A 98 -16.37 -22.06 10.14
C PRO A 98 -16.94 -22.64 8.84
N LYS A 99 -17.79 -23.67 8.98
CA LYS A 99 -18.47 -24.32 7.85
C LYS A 99 -19.77 -23.57 7.53
N PRO A 100 -20.36 -23.72 6.33
CA PRO A 100 -21.70 -23.21 6.09
C PRO A 100 -22.69 -23.89 7.05
N GLY A 101 -23.67 -23.15 7.54
CA GLY A 101 -24.68 -23.72 8.44
C GLY A 101 -25.71 -22.69 8.88
N THR A 102 -26.83 -23.18 9.39
CA THR A 102 -27.95 -22.36 9.86
C THR A 102 -28.18 -22.65 11.33
N ALA A 103 -28.54 -21.62 12.10
CA ALA A 103 -29.01 -21.77 13.46
C ALA A 103 -30.15 -20.78 13.74
N THR A 104 -31.03 -21.15 14.66
CA THR A 104 -32.18 -20.36 15.06
C THR A 104 -32.26 -20.33 16.58
N THR A 105 -32.68 -19.21 17.15
CA THR A 105 -32.79 -19.09 18.61
C THR A 105 -33.88 -18.09 18.99
N PRO A 106 -34.61 -18.32 20.10
CA PRO A 106 -35.49 -17.30 20.66
C PRO A 106 -34.70 -16.05 21.05
N LEU A 107 -35.14 -14.88 20.57
CA LEU A 107 -34.59 -13.57 20.87
C LEU A 107 -35.59 -12.81 21.77
N PRO A 108 -35.26 -12.61 23.05
CA PRO A 108 -36.11 -11.83 23.94
C PRO A 108 -36.10 -10.35 23.52
N PRO A 109 -37.20 -9.60 23.76
CA PRO A 109 -37.30 -8.17 23.44
C PRO A 109 -36.30 -7.29 24.22
N SER A 110 -35.77 -7.81 25.33
CA SER A 110 -34.65 -7.25 26.08
C SER A 110 -33.70 -8.40 26.44
N GLY A 111 -32.48 -8.39 25.90
CA GLY A 111 -31.49 -9.41 26.21
C GLY A 111 -30.67 -9.84 25.00
N LYS A 112 -29.92 -10.93 25.19
CA LYS A 112 -29.03 -11.51 24.18
C LYS A 112 -29.34 -12.99 24.01
N ALA A 113 -29.21 -13.48 22.80
CA ALA A 113 -29.31 -14.88 22.44
C ALA A 113 -28.02 -15.31 21.72
N LYS A 114 -27.55 -16.52 22.00
CA LYS A 114 -26.37 -17.11 21.36
C LYS A 114 -26.79 -18.21 20.40
N LEU A 115 -26.06 -18.33 19.30
CA LEU A 115 -26.25 -19.37 18.30
C LEU A 115 -24.93 -19.64 17.55
N THR A 116 -24.80 -20.84 16.99
CA THR A 116 -23.54 -21.33 16.39
C THR A 116 -23.70 -21.85 14.96
N PRO A 117 -24.17 -21.03 14.00
CA PRO A 117 -24.33 -21.46 12.60
C PRO A 117 -23.00 -21.95 12.03
N GLY A 118 -22.93 -23.25 11.70
CA GLY A 118 -21.74 -23.83 11.09
C GLY A 118 -20.46 -23.77 11.95
N GLY A 119 -20.62 -23.64 13.28
CA GLY A 119 -19.53 -23.56 14.24
C GLY A 119 -18.99 -22.15 14.50
N LEU A 120 -19.56 -21.12 13.87
CA LEU A 120 -19.26 -19.71 14.17
C LEU A 120 -20.08 -19.24 15.39
N PRO A 121 -19.46 -18.82 16.50
CA PRO A 121 -20.20 -18.23 17.61
C PRO A 121 -20.75 -16.84 17.23
N VAL A 122 -22.08 -16.73 17.25
CA VAL A 122 -22.81 -15.48 17.01
C VAL A 122 -23.65 -15.16 18.24
N THR A 123 -23.64 -13.89 18.64
CA THR A 123 -24.57 -13.36 19.64
C THR A 123 -25.47 -12.33 18.96
N VAL A 124 -26.78 -12.45 19.17
CA VAL A 124 -27.78 -11.48 18.72
C VAL A 124 -28.38 -10.85 19.96
N ALA A 125 -28.35 -9.53 20.06
CA ALA A 125 -28.96 -8.80 21.16
C ALA A 125 -30.04 -7.85 20.63
N ALA A 126 -31.19 -7.79 21.30
CA ALA A 126 -32.15 -6.73 21.06
C ALA A 126 -31.47 -5.36 21.28
N ALA A 127 -31.60 -4.45 20.32
CA ALA A 127 -30.91 -3.16 20.36
C ALA A 127 -31.91 -1.99 20.31
N GLY A 128 -31.66 -0.98 21.15
CA GLY A 128 -32.49 0.22 21.27
C GLY A 128 -33.75 0.02 22.12
N THR A 129 -34.31 1.14 22.58
CA THR A 129 -35.56 1.16 23.38
C THR A 129 -36.81 1.21 22.52
N LYS A 130 -36.67 1.60 21.24
CA LYS A 130 -37.76 1.71 20.27
C LYS A 130 -37.61 0.62 19.21
N LYS A 131 -38.59 -0.27 19.12
CA LYS A 131 -38.68 -1.37 18.14
C LYS A 131 -37.42 -2.28 18.12
N PRO A 132 -37.07 -2.93 19.25
CA PRO A 132 -36.05 -3.98 19.23
C PRO A 132 -36.53 -5.18 18.41
N ALA A 133 -35.60 -5.86 17.74
CA ALA A 133 -35.91 -7.15 17.13
C ALA A 133 -36.22 -8.18 18.23
N ALA A 134 -37.15 -9.11 17.95
CA ALA A 134 -37.61 -10.10 18.93
C ALA A 134 -38.20 -11.36 18.25
N GLY A 135 -38.63 -12.33 19.06
CA GLY A 135 -39.26 -13.55 18.57
C GLY A 135 -38.21 -14.60 18.23
N THR A 136 -38.14 -15.09 16.99
CA THR A 136 -37.09 -16.04 16.57
C THR A 136 -36.07 -15.34 15.68
N ALA A 137 -34.81 -15.37 16.09
CA ALA A 137 -33.69 -14.96 15.26
C ALA A 137 -33.21 -16.14 14.43
N HIS A 138 -33.02 -15.90 13.13
CA HIS A 138 -32.45 -16.88 12.20
C HIS A 138 -31.14 -16.31 11.67
N VAL A 139 -30.05 -17.08 11.79
CA VAL A 139 -28.76 -16.72 11.20
C VAL A 139 -28.26 -17.89 10.37
N GLN A 140 -27.87 -17.60 9.14
CA GLN A 140 -27.26 -18.56 8.24
C GLN A 140 -25.88 -18.05 7.84
N LEU A 141 -24.86 -18.87 8.06
CA LEU A 141 -23.53 -18.67 7.53
C LEU A 141 -23.44 -19.32 6.14
N LEU A 142 -23.06 -18.53 5.15
CA LEU A 142 -22.92 -18.95 3.75
C LEU A 142 -21.52 -19.54 3.54
N SER A 143 -21.35 -20.28 2.44
CA SER A 143 -20.04 -20.85 2.11
C SER A 143 -19.01 -19.79 1.73
N ARG A 144 -17.73 -20.13 1.93
CA ARG A 144 -16.59 -19.29 1.54
C ARG A 144 -16.61 -18.95 0.04
N THR A 145 -17.07 -19.88 -0.80
CA THR A 145 -17.26 -19.65 -2.24
C THR A 145 -18.35 -18.62 -2.54
N ARG A 146 -19.44 -18.59 -1.76
CA ARG A 146 -20.48 -17.56 -1.92
C ARG A 146 -20.01 -16.21 -1.41
N ALA A 147 -19.26 -16.18 -0.31
CA ALA A 147 -18.63 -14.97 0.20
C ALA A 147 -17.66 -14.37 -0.84
N SER A 148 -16.76 -15.17 -1.41
CA SER A 148 -15.83 -14.71 -2.43
C SER A 148 -16.54 -14.25 -3.71
N ALA A 149 -17.59 -14.96 -4.16
CA ALA A 149 -18.40 -14.54 -5.30
C ALA A 149 -19.03 -13.15 -5.08
N ALA A 150 -19.47 -12.85 -3.86
CA ALA A 150 -20.01 -11.55 -3.44
C ALA A 150 -18.92 -10.48 -3.19
N GLY A 151 -17.63 -10.77 -3.46
CA GLY A 151 -16.53 -9.85 -3.24
C GLY A 151 -16.13 -9.69 -1.76
N VAL A 152 -16.49 -10.65 -0.91
CA VAL A 152 -16.20 -10.64 0.53
C VAL A 152 -15.03 -11.58 0.81
N ASN A 153 -13.89 -11.00 1.21
CA ASN A 153 -12.72 -11.74 1.73
C ASN A 153 -12.87 -11.96 3.25
N GLY A 154 -13.88 -12.74 3.61
CA GLY A 154 -14.30 -12.94 5.00
C GLY A 154 -15.54 -13.83 5.10
N LEU A 155 -16.44 -13.53 6.04
CA LEU A 155 -17.66 -14.30 6.23
C LEU A 155 -18.86 -13.58 5.61
N LEU A 156 -19.78 -14.34 5.03
CA LEU A 156 -21.05 -13.83 4.51
C LEU A 156 -22.19 -14.55 5.24
N LEU A 157 -23.11 -13.78 5.79
CA LEU A 157 -24.23 -14.28 6.58
C LEU A 157 -25.54 -13.68 6.10
N THR A 158 -26.63 -14.38 6.38
CA THR A 158 -27.95 -13.77 6.40
C THR A 158 -28.49 -13.80 7.81
N ALA A 159 -29.19 -12.74 8.21
CA ALA A 159 -29.82 -12.61 9.51
C ALA A 159 -31.26 -12.10 9.36
N SER A 160 -32.21 -12.72 10.04
CA SER A 160 -33.59 -12.27 10.12
C SER A 160 -34.16 -12.46 11.51
N SER A 161 -35.30 -11.81 11.76
CA SER A 161 -36.06 -11.97 12.98
C SER A 161 -37.55 -11.99 12.66
N THR A 162 -38.33 -12.83 13.34
CA THR A 162 -39.78 -12.90 13.13
C THR A 162 -40.48 -11.62 13.53
N THR A 163 -39.95 -10.90 14.52
CA THR A 163 -40.40 -9.54 14.88
C THR A 163 -39.33 -8.54 14.43
N PRO A 164 -39.58 -7.77 13.35
CA PRO A 164 -38.61 -6.82 12.83
C PRO A 164 -38.20 -5.74 13.84
N GLY A 165 -36.94 -5.33 13.78
CA GLY A 165 -36.42 -4.28 14.66
C GLY A 165 -34.91 -4.20 14.66
N LYS A 166 -34.36 -3.32 15.50
CA LYS A 166 -32.90 -3.19 15.66
C LYS A 166 -32.34 -4.33 16.52
N ALA A 167 -31.20 -4.88 16.07
CA ALA A 167 -30.44 -5.87 16.81
C ALA A 167 -28.94 -5.60 16.68
N GLN A 168 -28.19 -5.87 17.75
CA GLN A 168 -26.74 -5.95 17.70
C GLN A 168 -26.33 -7.38 17.35
N LEU A 169 -25.56 -7.53 16.29
CA LEU A 169 -24.87 -8.78 15.95
C LEU A 169 -23.45 -8.70 16.47
N ALA A 170 -22.98 -9.76 17.14
CA ALA A 170 -21.60 -9.92 17.54
C ALA A 170 -21.07 -11.27 17.07
N LEU A 171 -19.95 -11.27 16.35
CA LEU A 171 -19.32 -12.44 15.76
C LEU A 171 -17.95 -12.67 16.40
N ASP A 172 -17.75 -13.86 16.96
CA ASP A 172 -16.45 -14.30 17.45
C ASP A 172 -15.62 -14.82 16.27
N TYR A 173 -14.45 -14.22 16.06
CA TYR A 173 -13.52 -14.59 15.00
C TYR A 173 -12.26 -15.28 15.50
N GLY A 174 -12.18 -15.60 16.80
CA GLY A 174 -10.93 -16.04 17.44
C GLY A 174 -10.33 -17.28 16.80
N LYS A 175 -11.18 -18.24 16.40
CA LYS A 175 -10.75 -19.50 15.75
C LYS A 175 -10.10 -19.31 14.37
N PHE A 176 -10.27 -18.16 13.72
CA PHE A 176 -9.74 -17.89 12.40
C PHE A 176 -9.09 -16.50 12.29
N ALA A 177 -8.75 -15.88 13.41
CA ALA A 177 -8.15 -14.55 13.45
C ALA A 177 -6.86 -14.46 12.62
N SER A 178 -6.07 -15.53 12.55
CA SER A 178 -4.82 -15.60 11.80
C SER A 178 -4.97 -16.08 10.33
N ALA A 179 -6.20 -16.18 9.80
CA ALA A 179 -6.45 -16.79 8.48
C ALA A 179 -5.82 -16.06 7.28
N TYR A 180 -5.56 -14.75 7.39
CA TYR A 180 -5.00 -13.93 6.30
C TYR A 180 -3.65 -13.29 6.64
N GLY A 181 -3.30 -13.15 7.92
CA GLY A 181 -2.12 -12.38 8.34
C GLY A 181 -2.25 -10.88 8.08
N GLY A 182 -1.13 -10.14 8.15
CA GLY A 182 -1.08 -8.70 7.85
C GLY A 182 -2.07 -7.86 8.66
N ASP A 183 -2.32 -8.28 9.91
CA ASP A 183 -3.31 -7.69 10.81
C ASP A 183 -4.75 -7.59 10.25
N TRP A 184 -5.11 -8.51 9.36
CA TRP A 184 -6.47 -8.63 8.83
C TRP A 184 -7.55 -8.64 9.94
N ALA A 185 -7.30 -9.32 11.05
CA ALA A 185 -8.23 -9.41 12.18
C ALA A 185 -8.49 -8.06 12.86
N GLY A 186 -7.47 -7.20 13.00
CA GLY A 186 -7.63 -5.85 13.58
C GLY A 186 -8.43 -4.91 12.68
N ARG A 187 -8.59 -5.27 11.41
CA ARG A 187 -9.29 -4.47 10.39
C ARG A 187 -10.71 -4.96 10.12
N LEU A 188 -11.21 -5.94 10.88
CA LEU A 188 -12.53 -6.52 10.64
C LEU A 188 -13.65 -5.57 11.05
N HIS A 189 -14.61 -5.39 10.15
CA HIS A 189 -15.86 -4.68 10.40
C HIS A 189 -17.04 -5.48 9.85
N LEU A 190 -18.23 -5.18 10.37
CA LEU A 190 -19.48 -5.66 9.78
C LEU A 190 -19.97 -4.66 8.74
N VAL A 191 -20.40 -5.20 7.61
CA VAL A 191 -20.97 -4.44 6.50
C VAL A 191 -22.26 -5.10 6.04
N THR A 192 -23.18 -4.33 5.49
CA THR A 192 -24.37 -4.88 4.81
C THR A 192 -24.16 -4.90 3.30
N LEU A 193 -24.77 -5.88 2.65
CA LEU A 193 -24.82 -5.98 1.19
C LEU A 193 -26.26 -5.97 0.71
N PRO A 194 -26.53 -5.52 -0.53
CA PRO A 194 -27.83 -5.70 -1.17
C PRO A 194 -28.22 -7.19 -1.26
N ALA A 195 -29.51 -7.49 -1.18
CA ALA A 195 -30.01 -8.88 -1.29
C ALA A 195 -29.56 -9.58 -2.59
N CYS A 196 -29.33 -8.81 -3.66
CA CYS A 196 -28.85 -9.34 -4.93
C CYS A 196 -27.44 -9.95 -4.87
N ALA A 197 -26.67 -9.71 -3.80
CA ALA A 197 -25.40 -10.40 -3.53
C ALA A 197 -25.56 -11.93 -3.48
N LEU A 198 -26.74 -12.43 -3.11
CA LEU A 198 -27.01 -13.86 -3.00
C LEU A 198 -27.38 -14.52 -4.34
N THR A 199 -27.88 -13.76 -5.30
CA THR A 199 -28.45 -14.27 -6.56
C THR A 199 -27.66 -13.87 -7.79
N THR A 200 -27.16 -12.64 -7.82
CA THR A 200 -26.40 -12.06 -8.96
C THR A 200 -25.09 -11.42 -8.49
N PRO A 201 -24.23 -12.18 -7.78
CA PRO A 201 -23.01 -11.65 -7.18
C PRO A 201 -22.02 -11.08 -8.19
N ASN A 202 -22.14 -11.41 -9.49
CA ASN A 202 -21.25 -10.93 -10.54
C ASN A 202 -21.47 -9.45 -10.90
N LYS A 203 -22.59 -8.85 -10.49
CA LYS A 203 -22.85 -7.42 -10.72
C LYS A 203 -22.16 -6.58 -9.65
N ALA A 204 -21.41 -5.56 -10.06
CA ALA A 204 -20.69 -4.67 -9.14
C ALA A 204 -21.63 -4.02 -8.10
N ALA A 205 -22.83 -3.59 -8.51
CA ALA A 205 -23.84 -3.02 -7.62
C ALA A 205 -24.29 -4.00 -6.51
N CYS A 206 -24.19 -5.31 -6.73
CA CYS A 206 -24.52 -6.33 -5.71
C CYS A 206 -23.36 -6.60 -4.75
N ARG A 207 -22.17 -6.11 -5.05
CA ARG A 207 -20.99 -6.18 -4.18
C ARG A 207 -20.74 -4.89 -3.41
N THR A 208 -21.61 -3.89 -3.56
CA THR A 208 -21.52 -2.64 -2.80
C THR A 208 -21.71 -2.93 -1.32
N GLN A 209 -20.67 -2.70 -0.53
CA GLN A 209 -20.68 -2.89 0.91
C GLN A 209 -21.03 -1.56 1.58
N THR A 210 -22.05 -1.57 2.44
CA THR A 210 -22.38 -0.42 3.29
C THR A 210 -21.84 -0.66 4.69
N PRO A 211 -20.87 0.15 5.17
CA PRO A 211 -20.31 -0.03 6.50
C PRO A 211 -21.37 0.10 7.60
N LEU A 212 -21.34 -0.82 8.57
CA LEU A 212 -22.04 -0.65 9.83
C LEU A 212 -21.08 -0.03 10.85
N ALA A 213 -21.64 0.76 11.78
CA ALA A 213 -20.90 1.24 12.95
C ALA A 213 -20.47 0.03 13.82
N SER A 214 -19.26 -0.44 13.54
CA SER A 214 -18.71 -1.67 14.08
C SER A 214 -17.71 -1.38 15.19
N ASP A 215 -17.80 -2.15 16.26
CA ASP A 215 -16.83 -2.20 17.35
C ASP A 215 -16.07 -3.53 17.25
N ASN A 216 -14.76 -3.45 16.98
CA ASN A 216 -13.88 -4.61 16.88
C ASN A 216 -12.97 -4.69 18.12
N ASN A 217 -13.32 -5.57 19.04
CA ASN A 217 -12.51 -5.84 20.22
C ASN A 217 -11.45 -6.90 19.90
N ALA A 218 -10.24 -6.45 19.59
CA ALA A 218 -9.11 -7.30 19.22
C ALA A 218 -8.73 -8.30 20.33
N THR A 219 -8.88 -7.92 21.61
CA THR A 219 -8.57 -8.77 22.77
C THR A 219 -9.59 -9.89 22.94
N ALA A 220 -10.89 -9.57 22.81
CA ALA A 220 -11.97 -10.54 22.89
C ALA A 220 -12.23 -11.28 21.56
N GLN A 221 -11.49 -10.91 20.51
CA GLN A 221 -11.63 -11.42 19.14
C GLN A 221 -13.08 -11.45 18.66
N THR A 222 -13.79 -10.34 18.90
CA THR A 222 -15.21 -10.20 18.59
C THR A 222 -15.48 -8.88 17.89
N VAL A 223 -16.18 -8.94 16.75
CA VAL A 223 -16.72 -7.73 16.08
C VAL A 223 -18.21 -7.65 16.33
N SER A 224 -18.69 -6.48 16.74
CA SER A 224 -20.11 -6.22 16.91
C SER A 224 -20.59 -4.99 16.15
N ALA A 225 -21.83 -5.00 15.67
CA ALA A 225 -22.48 -3.85 15.06
C ALA A 225 -24.00 -3.94 15.20
N THR A 226 -24.66 -2.79 15.22
CA THR A 226 -26.12 -2.72 15.21
C THR A 226 -26.63 -2.68 13.76
N THR A 227 -27.62 -3.50 13.46
CA THR A 227 -28.32 -3.54 12.17
C THR A 227 -29.82 -3.70 12.37
N GLU A 228 -30.61 -3.47 11.32
CA GLU A 228 -32.03 -3.75 11.30
C GLU A 228 -32.28 -5.17 10.80
N LEU A 229 -32.99 -5.96 11.60
CA LEU A 229 -33.48 -7.27 11.20
C LEU A 229 -34.93 -7.15 10.76
N ALA A 230 -35.25 -7.79 9.64
CA ALA A 230 -36.60 -7.94 9.14
C ALA A 230 -36.98 -9.43 9.10
N THR A 231 -38.25 -9.71 8.75
CA THR A 231 -38.69 -11.08 8.43
C THR A 231 -37.97 -11.62 7.19
N THR A 232 -37.70 -10.74 6.23
CA THR A 232 -36.80 -11.04 5.10
C THR A 232 -35.35 -10.93 5.56
N ALA A 233 -34.52 -11.86 5.10
CA ALA A 233 -33.15 -11.96 5.55
C ALA A 233 -32.29 -10.78 5.06
N THR A 234 -31.61 -10.13 6.01
CA THR A 234 -30.64 -9.08 5.77
C THR A 234 -29.28 -9.72 5.51
N VAL A 235 -28.58 -9.28 4.46
CA VAL A 235 -27.26 -9.80 4.12
C VAL A 235 -26.18 -8.99 4.86
N VAL A 236 -25.39 -9.67 5.67
CA VAL A 236 -24.32 -9.08 6.49
C VAL A 236 -23.03 -9.81 6.18
N ALA A 237 -21.92 -9.09 6.12
CA ALA A 237 -20.60 -9.68 5.98
C ALA A 237 -19.65 -9.20 7.07
N LEU A 238 -18.75 -10.08 7.47
CA LEU A 238 -17.54 -9.74 8.24
C LEU A 238 -16.40 -9.62 7.24
N ALA A 239 -15.88 -8.42 7.05
CA ALA A 239 -14.86 -8.12 6.05
C ALA A 239 -13.80 -7.19 6.63
N ALA A 240 -12.56 -7.31 6.15
CA ALA A 240 -11.54 -6.32 6.44
C ALA A 240 -11.78 -5.08 5.58
N THR A 241 -11.84 -3.90 6.20
CA THR A 241 -11.98 -2.63 5.48
C THR A 241 -10.66 -1.87 5.42
N SER A 242 -10.64 -0.80 4.64
CA SER A 242 -9.61 0.23 4.70
C SER A 242 -9.81 1.10 5.95
N GLY A 243 -8.72 1.65 6.47
CA GLY A 243 -8.75 2.54 7.64
C GLY A 243 -7.85 2.06 8.76
N GLU A 244 -7.99 2.69 9.93
CA GLU A 244 -7.21 2.38 11.12
C GLU A 244 -7.53 0.98 11.65
N SER A 245 -6.50 0.22 12.03
CA SER A 245 -6.68 -1.05 12.71
C SER A 245 -6.93 -0.89 14.20
N THR A 246 -7.87 -1.67 14.75
CA THR A 246 -8.12 -1.68 16.20
C THR A 246 -7.04 -2.39 17.02
N SER A 247 -6.11 -3.12 16.37
CA SER A 247 -4.96 -3.72 17.05
C SER A 247 -3.76 -2.77 17.16
N GLY A 248 -3.86 -1.55 16.60
CA GLY A 248 -2.79 -0.56 16.60
C GLY A 248 -1.65 -0.84 15.61
N SER A 249 -1.89 -1.68 14.60
CA SER A 249 -0.90 -2.01 13.56
C SER A 249 -0.75 -0.93 12.46
N GLY A 250 -1.57 0.13 12.52
CA GLY A 250 -1.53 1.29 11.64
C GLY A 250 -2.77 1.45 10.76
N ASN A 251 -2.67 2.39 9.81
CA ASN A 251 -3.73 2.78 8.91
C ASN A 251 -3.59 2.11 7.53
N TYR A 252 -4.66 1.43 7.10
CA TYR A 252 -4.78 0.72 5.82
C TYR A 252 -5.63 1.48 4.80
N ALA A 253 -5.86 2.78 5.00
CA ALA A 253 -6.46 3.64 4.00
C ALA A 253 -5.56 3.74 2.77
N ALA A 254 -6.18 3.92 1.60
CA ALA A 254 -5.43 4.18 0.38
C ALA A 254 -4.60 5.47 0.57
N SER A 255 -3.29 5.37 0.36
CA SER A 255 -2.42 6.54 0.34
C SER A 255 -2.90 7.52 -0.72
N THR A 256 -2.89 8.81 -0.40
CA THR A 256 -3.26 9.83 -1.36
C THR A 256 -2.26 9.84 -2.52
N LEU A 257 -2.77 9.81 -3.75
CA LEU A 257 -1.96 9.99 -4.96
C LEU A 257 -1.69 11.49 -5.14
N ASN A 258 -0.88 12.09 -4.27
CA ASN A 258 -0.36 13.41 -4.56
C ASN A 258 0.86 13.25 -5.46
N ALA A 259 0.94 14.02 -6.55
CA ALA A 259 2.10 14.01 -7.41
C ALA A 259 3.30 14.44 -6.58
N SER A 260 4.27 13.54 -6.43
CA SER A 260 5.48 13.84 -5.66
C SER A 260 6.40 14.84 -6.37
N SER A 261 6.07 15.19 -7.63
CA SER A 261 6.79 16.20 -8.40
C SER A 261 5.91 16.99 -9.35
N THR A 262 6.31 18.23 -9.61
CA THR A 262 5.77 19.08 -10.68
C THR A 262 6.80 19.19 -11.79
N TRP A 263 6.32 19.15 -13.04
CA TRP A 263 7.14 19.43 -14.22
C TRP A 263 6.54 20.64 -14.95
N GLU A 264 7.40 21.51 -15.46
CA GLU A 264 7.01 22.60 -16.35
C GLU A 264 7.97 22.63 -17.55
N ALA A 265 7.41 22.82 -18.76
CA ALA A 265 8.18 23.23 -19.92
C ALA A 265 8.37 24.74 -19.89
N GLY A 266 9.61 25.20 -19.93
CA GLY A 266 9.95 26.56 -20.31
C GLY A 266 9.66 26.79 -21.80
N GLY A 267 9.39 28.05 -22.18
CA GLY A 267 9.00 28.46 -23.54
C GLY A 267 10.01 28.12 -24.66
N SER A 268 10.06 28.92 -25.74
CA SER A 268 10.81 28.60 -27.00
C SER A 268 12.33 28.36 -26.87
N SER A 269 12.91 28.35 -25.67
CA SER A 269 14.29 27.98 -25.36
C SER A 269 14.49 26.49 -25.00
N GLY A 270 13.43 25.68 -24.85
CA GLY A 270 13.54 24.24 -24.58
C GLY A 270 14.02 23.88 -23.16
N ALA A 271 13.82 24.77 -22.18
CA ALA A 271 14.16 24.49 -20.78
C ALA A 271 13.09 23.59 -20.12
N PHE A 272 13.51 22.70 -19.21
CA PHE A 272 12.61 21.89 -18.40
C PHE A 272 12.93 22.09 -16.92
N THR A 273 11.91 22.37 -16.12
CA THR A 273 12.02 22.49 -14.66
C THR A 273 11.22 21.38 -13.99
N TRP A 274 11.88 20.64 -13.09
CA TRP A 274 11.28 19.58 -12.29
C TRP A 274 11.55 19.88 -10.81
N SER A 275 10.50 19.85 -10.00
CA SER A 275 10.60 20.12 -8.56
C SER A 275 10.03 18.96 -7.75
N TYR A 276 10.77 18.52 -6.74
CA TYR A 276 10.37 17.52 -5.77
C TYR A 276 10.73 18.03 -4.36
N PRO A 277 9.75 18.30 -3.47
CA PRO A 277 10.04 18.75 -2.12
C PRO A 277 10.58 17.58 -1.27
N MET A 278 11.83 17.68 -0.81
CA MET A 278 12.39 16.81 0.24
C MET A 278 12.63 17.63 1.51
N SER A 279 12.08 17.16 2.63
CA SER A 279 12.45 17.70 3.95
C SER A 279 13.79 17.13 4.36
N THR A 280 14.82 17.98 4.46
CA THR A 280 16.09 17.59 5.07
C THR A 280 16.00 17.72 6.58
N PRO A 281 16.50 16.76 7.37
CA PRO A 281 16.57 16.91 8.83
C PRO A 281 17.41 18.14 9.20
N SER A 282 17.05 18.84 10.29
CA SER A 282 17.86 19.94 10.80
C SER A 282 19.28 19.46 11.11
N PRO A 283 20.32 20.21 10.71
CA PRO A 283 21.69 19.87 11.10
C PRO A 283 21.80 19.87 12.62
N ALA A 284 22.59 18.94 13.16
CA ALA A 284 22.89 18.89 14.58
C ALA A 284 23.56 20.21 15.00
N ALA A 285 23.06 20.81 16.08
CA ALA A 285 23.66 21.99 16.72
C ALA A 285 24.91 21.64 17.52
#